data_AF-A0A7J6AFG7-F1
#
_entry.id   AF-A0A7J6AFG7-F1
#
_cell.length_a   1.000
_cell.length_b   1.000
_cell.length_c   1.000
_cell.angle_alpha   90.00
_cell.angle_beta   90.00
_cell.angle_gamma   90.00
#
_symmetry.space_group_name_H-M   'P 1'
#
loop_
_entity.id
_entity.type
_entity.pdbx_description
1 polymer ?
#
loop_
_entity_poly.entity_id
_entity_poly.type
_entity_poly.pdbx_seq_one_letter_code
_entity_poly.pdbx_strand_id
1 'polypeptide(L)'
;MEDTQEMQSSAQLQKHAVLVMKALNALVESVHDGEKTASVVEKVAISHARKHNVEPVNFKILAGVILEVLGEVFPESFGVEAQRAWSKLMDVLYWHVTRVYSEIGWTSTE
;
A
#
# COMPACT_ATOMS: atom_id res chain seq x y z
N MET A 1 22.46 -10.38 5.67
CA MET A 1 21.65 -10.94 6.78
C MET A 1 21.71 -10.05 8.02
N GLU A 2 22.89 -9.53 8.39
CA GLU A 2 23.04 -8.58 9.51
C GLU A 2 22.18 -7.31 9.34
N ASP A 3 22.11 -6.77 8.12
CA ASP A 3 21.27 -5.63 7.72
C ASP A 3 19.75 -5.87 7.92
N THR A 4 19.26 -7.07 7.61
CA THR A 4 17.82 -7.39 7.74
C THR A 4 17.39 -7.45 9.21
N GLN A 5 18.22 -8.01 10.09
CA GLN A 5 17.93 -8.07 11.53
C GLN A 5 17.94 -6.67 12.14
N GLU A 6 18.86 -5.81 11.70
CA GLU A 6 18.89 -4.41 12.11
C GLU A 6 17.59 -3.69 11.67
N MET A 7 17.20 -3.81 10.40
CA MET A 7 15.95 -3.25 9.89
C MET A 7 14.73 -3.72 10.69
N GLN A 8 14.63 -5.02 10.98
CA GLN A 8 13.53 -5.59 11.78
C GLN A 8 13.47 -5.02 13.21
N SER A 9 14.62 -4.66 13.79
CA SER A 9 14.70 -4.03 15.12
C SER A 9 14.39 -2.52 15.11
N SER A 10 14.34 -1.88 13.93
CA SER A 10 14.10 -0.44 13.82
C SER A 10 12.70 -0.07 14.29
N ALA A 11 12.63 0.70 15.39
CA ALA A 11 11.36 1.20 15.92
C ALA A 11 10.60 2.09 14.92
N GLN A 12 11.30 2.80 14.04
CA GLN A 12 10.67 3.59 12.99
C GLN A 12 10.00 2.68 11.95
N LEU A 13 10.71 1.65 11.49
CA LEU A 13 10.18 0.71 10.51
C LEU A 13 8.97 -0.05 11.07
N GLN A 14 9.07 -0.55 12.30
CA GLN A 14 7.96 -1.26 12.96
C GLN A 14 6.72 -0.38 13.09
N LYS A 15 6.87 0.89 13.48
CA LYS A 15 5.74 1.84 13.56
C LYS A 15 5.10 2.05 12.19
N HIS A 16 5.91 2.22 11.14
CA HIS A 16 5.38 2.40 9.80
C HIS A 16 4.69 1.13 9.28
N ALA A 17 5.26 -0.05 9.53
CA ALA A 17 4.65 -1.33 9.16
C ALA A 17 3.26 -1.51 9.79
N VAL A 18 3.09 -1.14 11.06
CA VAL A 18 1.77 -1.12 11.72
C VAL A 18 0.80 -0.15 11.03
N LEU A 19 1.26 1.04 10.61
CA LEU A 19 0.42 2.00 9.90
C LEU A 19 -0.02 1.49 8.52
N VAL A 20 0.89 0.82 7.80
CA VAL A 20 0.57 0.16 6.51
C VAL A 20 -0.53 -0.88 6.72
N MET A 21 -0.38 -1.76 7.71
CA MET A 21 -1.39 -2.80 7.99
C MET A 21 -2.74 -2.21 8.40
N LYS A 22 -2.76 -1.11 9.18
CA LYS A 22 -4.00 -0.41 9.53
C LYS A 22 -4.68 0.21 8.30
N ALA A 23 -3.92 0.82 7.40
CA ALA A 23 -4.45 1.38 6.17
C ALA A 23 -5.02 0.29 5.24
N LEU A 24 -4.32 -0.84 5.10
CA LEU A 24 -4.80 -2.01 4.36
C LEU A 24 -6.07 -2.58 4.96
N ASN A 25 -6.17 -2.68 6.29
CA ASN A 25 -7.39 -3.11 6.96
C ASN A 25 -8.56 -2.18 6.63
N ALA A 26 -8.37 -0.86 6.76
CA ALA A 26 -9.40 0.12 6.42
C ALA A 26 -9.83 0.05 4.94
N LEU A 27 -8.88 -0.22 4.04
CA LEU A 27 -9.15 -0.43 2.60
C LEU A 27 -10.01 -1.67 2.38
N VAL A 28 -9.65 -2.81 2.98
CA VAL A 28 -10.41 -4.06 2.87
C VAL A 28 -11.82 -3.89 3.47
N GLU A 29 -11.94 -3.26 4.64
CA GLU A 29 -13.23 -2.98 5.28
C GLU A 29 -14.11 -2.03 4.47
N SER A 30 -13.53 -1.19 3.61
CA SER A 30 -14.28 -0.21 2.81
C SER A 30 -14.56 -0.66 1.38
N VAL A 31 -14.11 -1.85 0.94
CA VAL A 31 -14.21 -2.30 -0.47
C VAL A 31 -15.62 -2.28 -1.07
N HIS A 32 -16.65 -2.36 -0.22
CA HIS A 32 -18.06 -2.31 -0.61
C HIS A 32 -18.61 -0.88 -0.77
N ASP A 33 -17.83 0.13 -0.41
CA ASP A 33 -18.16 1.56 -0.42
C ASP A 33 -17.06 2.33 -1.16
N GLY A 34 -17.34 2.70 -2.40
CA GLY A 34 -16.38 3.38 -3.26
C GLY A 34 -15.96 4.77 -2.75
N GLU A 35 -16.87 5.52 -2.12
CA GLU A 35 -16.57 6.85 -1.58
C GLU A 35 -15.67 6.74 -0.34
N LYS A 36 -15.99 5.81 0.57
CA LYS A 36 -15.17 5.53 1.75
C LYS A 36 -13.80 5.01 1.35
N THR A 37 -13.72 4.10 0.38
CA THR A 37 -12.46 3.61 -0.18
C THR A 37 -11.61 4.76 -0.71
N ALA A 38 -12.19 5.64 -1.54
CA ALA A 38 -11.48 6.78 -2.10
C ALA A 38 -10.96 7.72 -0.99
N SER A 39 -11.77 8.01 0.03
CA SER A 39 -11.38 8.88 1.16
C SER A 39 -10.24 8.29 2.00
N VAL A 40 -10.20 6.97 2.20
CA VAL A 40 -9.09 6.29 2.89
C VAL A 40 -7.79 6.46 2.09
N VAL A 41 -7.83 6.18 0.78
CA VAL A 41 -6.65 6.26 -0.07
C VAL A 41 -6.16 7.69 -0.23
N GLU A 42 -7.06 8.67 -0.36
CA GLU A 42 -6.72 10.08 -0.51
C GLU A 42 -5.86 10.61 0.65
N LYS A 43 -6.23 10.30 1.89
CA LYS A 43 -5.46 10.72 3.08
C LYS A 43 -4.04 10.16 3.08
N VAL A 44 -3.91 8.89 2.69
CA VAL A 44 -2.61 8.21 2.58
C VAL A 44 -1.78 8.87 1.48
N ALA A 45 -2.36 9.03 0.28
CA ALA A 45 -1.69 9.59 -0.88
C ALA A 45 -1.21 11.03 -0.64
N ILE A 46 -2.06 11.91 -0.12
CA ILE A 46 -1.69 13.32 0.16
C ILE A 46 -0.54 13.39 1.17
N SER A 47 -0.57 12.58 2.23
CA SER A 47 0.51 12.56 3.23
C SER A 47 1.83 12.08 2.60
N HIS A 48 1.78 11.02 1.79
CA HIS A 48 2.99 10.48 1.17
C HIS A 48 3.60 11.44 0.15
N ALA A 49 2.78 12.12 -0.65
CA ALA A 49 3.23 13.14 -1.57
C ALA A 49 3.80 14.36 -0.81
N ARG A 50 2.96 15.07 -0.05
CA ARG A 50 3.31 16.40 0.47
C ARG A 50 4.27 16.39 1.65
N LYS A 51 4.17 15.38 2.52
CA LYS A 51 4.96 15.34 3.77
C LYS A 51 6.19 14.46 3.65
N HIS A 52 6.07 13.35 2.92
CA HIS A 52 7.12 12.34 2.86
C HIS A 52 7.88 12.31 1.53
N ASN A 53 7.43 13.09 0.54
CA ASN A 53 8.04 13.19 -0.79
C ASN A 53 8.26 11.80 -1.44
N VAL A 54 7.29 10.91 -1.30
CA VAL A 54 7.40 9.53 -1.79
C VAL A 54 6.88 9.45 -3.22
N GLU A 55 7.73 8.99 -4.15
CA GLU A 55 7.32 8.74 -5.53
C GLU A 55 6.20 7.68 -5.62
N PRO A 56 5.19 7.89 -6.48
CA PRO A 56 4.04 6.99 -6.57
C PRO A 56 4.44 5.58 -7.01
N VAL A 57 5.55 5.42 -7.75
CA VAL A 57 6.08 4.10 -8.16
C VAL A 57 6.35 3.19 -6.96
N ASN A 58 6.71 3.74 -5.81
CA ASN A 58 6.97 2.94 -4.60
C ASN A 58 5.70 2.26 -4.06
N PHE A 59 4.52 2.83 -4.29
CA PHE A 59 3.25 2.16 -3.95
C PHE A 59 3.03 0.92 -4.82
N LYS A 60 3.36 1.00 -6.12
CA LYS A 60 3.26 -0.15 -7.03
C LYS A 60 4.23 -1.27 -6.64
N ILE A 61 5.46 -0.91 -6.29
CA ILE A 61 6.47 -1.86 -5.84
C ILE A 61 6.01 -2.53 -4.54
N LEU A 62 5.60 -1.74 -3.54
CA LEU A 62 5.13 -2.26 -2.25
C LEU A 62 3.90 -3.15 -2.40
N ALA A 63 2.96 -2.79 -3.29
CA ALA A 63 1.80 -3.63 -3.59
C ALA A 63 2.19 -5.01 -4.13
N GLY A 64 3.19 -5.07 -5.02
CA GLY A 64 3.75 -6.34 -5.50
C GLY A 64 4.35 -7.18 -4.37
N VAL A 65 5.18 -6.56 -3.51
CA VAL A 65 5.80 -7.23 -2.36
C VAL A 65 4.75 -7.78 -1.39
N ILE A 66 3.66 -7.02 -1.14
CA ILE A 66 2.56 -7.51 -0.28
C ILE A 66 1.93 -8.78 -0.87
N LEU A 67 1.67 -8.81 -2.18
CA LEU A 67 1.08 -9.98 -2.83
C LEU A 67 2.00 -11.20 -2.78
N GLU A 68 3.30 -11.01 -3.00
CA GLU A 68 4.32 -12.06 -2.89
C GLU A 68 4.36 -12.64 -1.48
N VAL A 69 4.49 -11.78 -0.46
CA VAL A 69 4.55 -12.22 0.94
C VAL A 69 3.25 -12.91 1.38
N LEU A 70 2.08 -12.44 0.95
CA LEU A 70 0.81 -13.12 1.25
C LEU A 70 0.76 -14.53 0.63
N GLY A 71 1.28 -14.70 -0.59
CA GLY A 71 1.38 -16.01 -1.24
C GLY A 71 2.33 -16.97 -0.53
N GLU A 72 3.45 -16.46 -0.01
CA GLU A 72 4.43 -17.25 0.74
C GLU A 72 3.95 -17.63 2.15
N VAL A 73 3.34 -16.69 2.88
CA VAL A 73 2.99 -16.84 4.29
C VAL A 73 1.63 -17.53 4.48
N PHE A 74 0.70 -17.37 3.53
CA PHE A 74 -0.66 -17.93 3.63
C PHE A 74 -1.03 -18.83 2.43
N PRO A 75 -0.20 -19.79 2.01
CA PRO A 75 -0.40 -20.54 0.77
C PRO A 75 -1.73 -21.31 0.73
N GLU A 76 -2.21 -21.78 1.88
CA GLU A 76 -3.49 -22.52 1.99
C GLU A 76 -4.72 -21.63 1.84
N SER A 77 -4.63 -20.36 2.26
CA SER A 77 -5.74 -19.40 2.24
C SER A 77 -5.67 -18.44 1.04
N PHE A 78 -4.49 -18.29 0.45
CA PHE A 78 -4.20 -17.35 -0.64
C PHE A 78 -4.08 -18.07 -1.99
N GLY A 79 -5.10 -18.88 -2.32
CA GLY A 79 -5.22 -19.56 -3.61
C GLY A 79 -5.49 -18.62 -4.79
N VAL A 80 -5.66 -19.18 -5.99
CA VAL A 80 -5.77 -18.43 -7.27
C VAL A 80 -6.82 -17.31 -7.23
N GLU A 81 -8.01 -17.59 -6.70
CA GLU A 81 -9.08 -16.59 -6.64
C GLU A 81 -8.78 -15.47 -5.64
N ALA A 82 -8.18 -15.80 -4.49
CA ALA A 82 -7.74 -14.82 -3.51
C ALA A 82 -6.64 -13.93 -4.10
N GLN A 83 -5.63 -14.52 -4.74
CA GLN A 83 -4.57 -13.78 -5.44
C GLN A 83 -5.13 -12.81 -6.48
N ARG A 84 -6.10 -13.26 -7.28
CA ARG A 84 -6.76 -12.43 -8.29
C ARG A 84 -7.54 -11.28 -7.66
N ALA A 85 -8.28 -11.54 -6.58
CA ALA A 85 -9.04 -10.51 -5.88
C ALA A 85 -8.13 -9.45 -5.26
N TRP A 86 -7.06 -9.88 -4.59
CA TRP A 86 -6.08 -8.99 -3.98
C TRP A 86 -5.28 -8.20 -5.02
N SER A 87 -4.94 -8.81 -6.16
CA SER A 87 -4.28 -8.09 -7.27
C SER A 87 -5.14 -6.93 -7.76
N LYS A 88 -6.45 -7.17 -7.96
CA LYS A 88 -7.39 -6.09 -8.34
C LYS A 88 -7.52 -5.01 -7.27
N LEU A 89 -7.56 -5.39 -5.99
CA LEU A 89 -7.60 -4.41 -4.89
C LEU A 89 -6.35 -3.52 -4.88
N MET A 90 -5.17 -4.12 -5.09
CA MET A 90 -3.90 -3.39 -5.18
C MET A 90 -3.83 -2.48 -6.41
N ASP A 91 -4.39 -2.90 -7.55
CA ASP A 91 -4.51 -2.06 -8.74
C ASP A 91 -5.42 -0.85 -8.49
N VAL A 92 -6.55 -1.05 -7.81
CA VAL A 92 -7.47 0.03 -7.41
C VAL A 92 -6.78 1.02 -6.46
N LEU A 93 -6.05 0.51 -5.47
CA LEU A 93 -5.24 1.33 -4.55
C LEU A 93 -4.25 2.18 -5.34
N TYR A 94 -3.46 1.57 -6.22
CA TYR A 94 -2.44 2.28 -6.99
C TYR A 94 -3.06 3.32 -7.93
N TRP A 95 -4.17 2.98 -8.60
CA TRP A 95 -4.90 3.90 -9.45
C TRP A 95 -5.41 5.13 -8.67
N HIS A 96 -5.98 4.95 -7.48
CA HIS A 96 -6.40 6.07 -6.65
C HIS A 96 -5.23 6.93 -6.18
N VAL A 97 -4.11 6.30 -5.80
CA VAL A 97 -2.89 7.03 -5.41
C VAL A 97 -2.39 7.90 -6.57
N THR A 98 -2.23 7.34 -7.77
CA THR A 98 -1.73 8.12 -8.93
C THR A 98 -2.70 9.21 -9.35
N ARG A 99 -4.01 8.96 -9.25
CA ARG A 99 -5.03 9.98 -9.49
C ARG A 99 -4.88 11.16 -8.51
N VAL A 100 -4.79 10.88 -7.21
CA VAL A 100 -4.62 11.93 -6.17
C VAL A 100 -3.31 12.69 -6.36
N TYR A 101 -2.21 11.99 -6.66
CA TYR A 101 -0.93 12.62 -6.97
C TYR A 101 -1.05 13.60 -8.16
N SER A 102 -1.73 13.19 -9.22
CA SER A 102 -2.00 14.06 -10.37
C SER A 102 -2.88 15.26 -10.00
N GLU A 103 -3.93 15.05 -9.20
CA GLU A 103 -4.87 16.10 -8.78
C GLU A 103 -4.20 17.19 -7.94
N ILE A 104 -3.17 16.83 -7.15
CA ILE A 104 -2.40 17.78 -6.34
C ILE A 104 -1.20 18.38 -7.09
N GLY A 105 -1.02 18.07 -8.39
CA GLY A 105 0.04 18.61 -9.22
C GLY A 105 1.42 18.02 -8.94
N TRP A 106 1.51 16.76 -8.51
CA TRP A 106 2.79 16.08 -8.32
C TRP A 106 3.57 16.01 -9.64
N THR A 107 4.79 16.55 -9.63
CA THR A 107 5.79 16.34 -10.67
C THR A 107 6.85 15.40 -10.11
N SER A 108 7.13 14.29 -10.80
CA SER A 108 8.20 13.37 -10.40
C SER A 108 9.47 14.15 -10.13
N THR A 109 10.13 13.86 -9.02
CA THR A 109 11.50 14.30 -8.80
C THR A 109 12.40 13.52 -9.76
N GLU A 110 13.14 14.25 -10.61
CA GLU A 110 14.17 13.69 -11.50
C GLU A 110 15.34 13.08 -10.71
#